data_AF-A0A1V8SMD6-F1
#
_entry.id   AF-A0A1V8SMD6-F1
#
_cell.length_a   1.000
_cell.length_b   1.000
_cell.length_c   1.000
_cell.angle_alpha   90.00
_cell.angle_beta   90.00
_cell.angle_gamma   90.00
#
_symmetry.space_group_name_H-M   'P 1'
#
loop_
_entity.id
_entity.type
_entity.pdbx_description
1 polymer ?
#
loop_
_entity_poly.entity_id
_entity_poly.type
_entity_poly.pdbx_seq_one_letter_code
_entity_poly.pdbx_strand_id
1 'polypeptide(L)'
;MPSVLENQKSLVTTMLKHEETWDLEAIFALRSPDFTHNLLPSDIGGPSRNQDESRKLYETLKPHWKSYKVTKKSEIHDVDEHKAALHTFSSAETDVGHFEMETMWFLTFNEDGTKIQVLTELVDSRSVAELFEKIKAQGEQPKA
;
A
#
# COMPACT_ATOMS: atom_id res chain seq x y z
N MET A 1 10.78 -12.66 -24.69
CA MET A 1 10.66 -12.51 -23.23
C MET A 1 10.61 -11.02 -22.94
N PRO A 2 9.75 -10.54 -22.04
CA PRO A 2 9.74 -9.13 -21.65
C PRO A 2 11.08 -8.75 -21.01
N SER A 3 11.46 -7.48 -21.15
CA SER A 3 12.55 -6.86 -20.40
C SER A 3 12.18 -6.68 -18.93
N VAL A 4 13.19 -6.48 -18.07
CA VAL A 4 12.99 -6.18 -16.64
C VAL A 4 12.10 -4.94 -16.46
N LEU A 5 12.32 -3.88 -17.26
CA LEU A 5 11.49 -2.68 -17.22
C LEU A 5 10.02 -2.96 -17.57
N GLU A 6 9.76 -3.80 -18.58
CA GLU A 6 8.40 -4.19 -18.95
C GLU A 6 7.73 -5.00 -17.83
N ASN A 7 8.48 -5.89 -17.17
CA ASN A 7 7.99 -6.64 -16.01
C ASN A 7 7.63 -5.71 -14.85
N GLN A 8 8.52 -4.79 -14.48
CA GLN A 8 8.29 -3.84 -13.39
C GLN A 8 7.05 -2.97 -13.65
N LYS A 9 6.91 -2.40 -14.86
CA LYS A 9 5.74 -1.58 -15.23
C LYS A 9 4.44 -2.39 -15.22
N SER A 10 4.48 -3.62 -15.70
CA SER A 10 3.34 -4.54 -15.68
C SER A 10 2.94 -4.89 -14.24
N LEU A 11 3.92 -5.16 -13.39
CA LEU A 11 3.71 -5.47 -11.98
C LEU A 11 3.11 -4.29 -11.23
N VAL A 12 3.63 -3.07 -11.42
CA VAL A 12 3.07 -1.84 -10.82
C VAL A 12 1.64 -1.61 -11.27
N THR A 13 1.36 -1.77 -12.57
CA THR A 13 -0.01 -1.63 -13.10
C THR A 13 -0.96 -2.65 -12.48
N THR A 14 -0.48 -3.88 -12.26
CA THR A 14 -1.26 -4.96 -11.65
C THR A 14 -1.47 -4.71 -10.15
N MET A 15 -0.44 -4.28 -9.43
CA MET A 15 -0.49 -3.89 -8.02
C MET A 15 -1.58 -2.85 -7.79
N LEU A 16 -1.56 -1.73 -8.53
CA LEU A 16 -2.53 -0.65 -8.35
C LEU A 16 -3.96 -1.13 -8.56
N LYS A 17 -4.22 -2.01 -9.54
CA LYS A 17 -5.55 -2.59 -9.75
C LYS A 17 -6.00 -3.46 -8.58
N HIS A 18 -5.10 -4.27 -8.02
CA HIS A 18 -5.43 -5.14 -6.89
C HIS A 18 -5.64 -4.37 -5.59
N GLU A 19 -4.91 -3.26 -5.41
CA GLU A 19 -5.11 -2.34 -4.28
C GLU A 19 -6.52 -1.74 -4.31
N GLU A 20 -7.04 -1.32 -5.47
CA GLU A 20 -8.42 -0.80 -5.60
C GLU A 20 -9.49 -1.82 -5.21
N THR A 21 -9.26 -3.12 -5.47
CA THR A 21 -10.22 -4.17 -5.15
C THR A 21 -10.06 -4.75 -3.75
N TRP A 22 -9.00 -4.39 -3.01
CA TRP A 22 -8.67 -4.97 -1.70
C TRP A 22 -8.66 -6.52 -1.71
N ASP A 23 -8.20 -7.09 -2.83
CA ASP A 23 -8.02 -8.53 -2.99
C ASP A 23 -6.69 -8.93 -2.34
N LEU A 24 -6.77 -9.31 -1.06
CA LEU A 24 -5.59 -9.66 -0.27
C LEU A 24 -4.87 -10.92 -0.76
N GLU A 25 -5.53 -11.79 -1.53
CA GLU A 25 -4.83 -12.92 -2.15
C GLU A 25 -4.02 -12.43 -3.34
N ALA A 26 -4.65 -11.64 -4.22
CA ALA A 26 -4.00 -11.08 -5.39
C ALA A 26 -2.85 -10.12 -5.04
N ILE A 27 -3.04 -9.22 -4.07
CA ILE A 27 -2.00 -8.28 -3.60
C ILE A 27 -0.77 -9.04 -3.08
N PHE A 28 -0.98 -10.04 -2.22
CA PHE A 28 0.12 -10.75 -1.59
C PHE A 28 0.80 -11.72 -2.55
N ALA A 29 0.10 -12.21 -3.58
CA ALA A 29 0.71 -13.00 -4.64
C ALA A 29 1.76 -12.22 -5.46
N LEU A 30 1.73 -10.89 -5.46
CA LEU A 30 2.73 -10.05 -6.14
C LEU A 30 4.06 -9.92 -5.38
N ARG A 31 4.11 -10.35 -4.12
CA ARG A 31 5.25 -10.16 -3.22
C ARG A 31 6.22 -11.34 -3.28
N SER A 32 7.50 -11.09 -3.04
CA SER A 32 8.49 -12.14 -2.86
C SER A 32 8.33 -12.81 -1.47
N PRO A 33 8.83 -14.04 -1.27
CA PRO A 33 8.74 -14.72 0.02
C PRO A 33 9.40 -13.96 1.19
N ASP A 34 10.42 -13.15 0.89
CA ASP A 34 11.20 -12.34 1.82
C ASP A 34 10.73 -10.87 1.87
N PHE A 35 9.48 -10.61 1.48
CA PHE A 35 8.92 -9.27 1.41
C PHE A 35 8.95 -8.51 2.75
N THR A 36 9.26 -7.22 2.67
CA THR A 36 9.16 -6.28 3.80
C THR A 36 8.35 -5.03 3.45
N HIS A 37 7.57 -4.55 4.43
CA HIS A 37 6.79 -3.33 4.35
C HIS A 37 7.28 -2.31 5.40
N ASN A 38 7.65 -1.14 4.92
CA ASN A 38 8.09 -0.02 5.75
C ASN A 38 7.10 1.13 5.60
N LEU A 39 6.59 1.63 6.71
CA LEU A 39 5.73 2.81 6.71
C LEU A 39 6.53 4.00 7.26
N LEU A 40 6.45 5.12 6.58
CA LEU A 40 7.08 6.39 6.93
C LEU A 40 6.01 7.49 6.97
N PRO A 41 6.18 8.55 7.79
CA PRO A 41 7.30 8.78 8.70
C PRO A 41 7.39 7.77 9.85
N SER A 42 8.59 7.60 10.42
CA SER A 42 8.85 6.60 11.47
C SER A 42 7.94 6.73 12.69
N ASP A 43 7.51 7.95 13.00
CA ASP A 43 6.70 8.27 14.17
C ASP A 43 5.29 7.65 14.11
N ILE A 44 4.78 7.38 12.91
CA ILE A 44 3.51 6.67 12.68
C ILE A 44 3.71 5.25 12.17
N GLY A 45 4.84 4.98 11.51
CA GLY A 45 5.07 3.74 10.78
C GLY A 45 5.29 2.52 11.67
N GLY A 46 5.97 2.75 12.80
CA GLY A 46 6.44 1.69 13.67
C GLY A 46 7.56 0.86 13.01
N PRO A 47 7.82 -0.35 13.52
CA PRO A 47 8.82 -1.24 12.94
C PRO A 47 8.40 -1.75 11.55
N SER A 48 9.40 -2.16 10.76
CA SER A 48 9.19 -2.88 9.50
C SER A 48 8.35 -4.14 9.73
N ARG A 49 7.44 -4.44 8.80
CA ARG A 49 6.57 -5.61 8.84
C ARG A 49 6.97 -6.63 7.79
N ASN A 50 7.03 -7.90 8.15
CA ASN A 50 7.11 -8.97 7.17
C ASN A 50 5.75 -9.22 6.50
N GLN A 51 5.69 -10.21 5.61
CA GLN A 51 4.46 -10.55 4.89
C GLN A 51 3.28 -10.92 5.82
N ASP A 52 3.51 -11.76 6.84
CA ASP A 52 2.44 -12.22 7.73
C ASP A 52 1.91 -11.08 8.61
N GLU A 53 2.80 -10.23 9.11
CA GLU A 53 2.45 -9.04 9.89
C GLU A 53 1.67 -8.03 9.04
N SER A 54 2.11 -7.82 7.79
CA SER A 54 1.39 -6.96 6.84
C SER A 54 0.01 -7.51 6.52
N ARG A 55 -0.13 -8.83 6.34
CA ARG A 55 -1.42 -9.47 6.07
C ARG A 55 -2.40 -9.25 7.21
N LYS A 56 -1.98 -9.50 8.45
CA LYS A 56 -2.83 -9.29 9.64
C LYS A 56 -3.31 -7.85 9.77
N LEU A 57 -2.44 -6.88 9.46
CA LEU A 57 -2.82 -5.47 9.45
C LEU A 57 -3.89 -5.19 8.38
N TYR A 58 -3.67 -5.64 7.14
CA TYR A 58 -4.64 -5.45 6.06
C TYR A 58 -5.98 -6.13 6.36
N GLU A 59 -5.98 -7.33 6.95
CA GLU A 59 -7.20 -8.03 7.39
C GLU A 59 -7.95 -7.27 8.48
N THR A 60 -7.24 -6.58 9.38
CA THR A 60 -7.85 -5.74 10.42
C THR A 60 -8.47 -4.47 9.82
N LEU A 61 -7.85 -3.90 8.79
CA LEU A 61 -8.32 -2.68 8.15
C LEU A 61 -9.45 -2.93 7.15
N LYS A 62 -9.42 -4.07 6.44
CA LYS A 62 -10.37 -4.40 5.35
C LYS A 62 -11.85 -4.14 5.69
N PRO A 63 -12.38 -4.47 6.89
CA PRO A 63 -13.78 -4.23 7.23
C PRO A 63 -14.20 -2.75 7.23
N HIS A 64 -13.25 -1.84 7.39
CA HIS A 64 -13.51 -0.40 7.43
C HIS A 64 -13.65 0.21 6.02
N TRP A 65 -13.13 -0.45 4.98
CA TRP A 65 -13.13 0.07 3.61
C TRP A 65 -14.38 -0.38 2.84
N LYS A 66 -15.14 0.57 2.29
CA LYS A 66 -16.28 0.30 1.39
C LYS A 66 -15.89 0.44 -0.07
N SER A 67 -15.03 1.41 -0.37
CA SER A 67 -14.43 1.61 -1.68
C SER A 67 -13.04 2.18 -1.51
N TYR A 68 -12.15 1.91 -2.47
CA TYR A 68 -10.79 2.43 -2.48
C TYR A 68 -10.35 2.65 -3.92
N LYS A 69 -9.70 3.79 -4.18
CA LYS A 69 -9.18 4.15 -5.50
C LYS A 69 -7.79 4.73 -5.36
N VAL A 70 -6.88 4.33 -6.25
CA VAL A 70 -5.51 4.86 -6.29
C VAL A 70 -5.27 5.58 -7.61
N THR A 71 -4.97 6.87 -7.53
CA THR A 71 -4.62 7.68 -8.69
C THR A 71 -3.11 7.91 -8.72
N LYS A 72 -2.42 7.26 -9.66
CA LYS A 72 -1.00 7.48 -9.92
C LYS A 72 -0.79 8.84 -10.59
N LYS A 73 0.01 9.70 -9.97
CA LYS A 73 0.39 11.04 -10.47
C LYS A 73 1.67 10.98 -11.29
N SER A 74 2.68 10.27 -10.79
CA SER A 74 3.93 10.03 -11.50
C SER A 74 4.55 8.69 -11.11
N GLU A 75 5.44 8.19 -11.95
CA GLU A 75 6.17 6.93 -11.79
C GLU A 75 7.55 7.08 -12.40
N ILE A 76 8.58 6.65 -11.68
CA ILE A 76 9.97 6.64 -12.12
C ILE A 76 10.55 5.27 -11.84
N HIS A 77 11.29 4.72 -12.80
CA HIS A 77 12.01 3.45 -12.64
C HIS A 77 13.52 3.69 -12.67
N ASP A 78 14.20 3.01 -11.76
CA ASP A 78 15.64 2.76 -11.81
C ASP A 78 15.82 1.25 -12.05
N VAL A 79 15.99 0.89 -13.32
CA VAL A 79 15.99 -0.52 -13.74
C VAL A 79 17.23 -1.24 -13.24
N ASP A 80 18.38 -0.57 -13.25
CA ASP A 80 19.66 -1.13 -12.84
C ASP A 80 19.65 -1.48 -11.34
N GLU A 81 18.99 -0.64 -10.54
CA GLU A 81 18.80 -0.84 -9.11
C GLU A 81 17.55 -1.65 -8.74
N HIS A 82 16.77 -2.10 -9.72
CA HIS A 82 15.50 -2.82 -9.53
C HIS A 82 14.52 -2.06 -8.63
N LYS A 83 14.36 -0.75 -8.86
CA LYS A 83 13.52 0.12 -8.04
C LYS A 83 12.51 0.92 -8.86
N ALA A 84 11.41 1.28 -8.22
CA ALA A 84 10.51 2.30 -8.72
C ALA A 84 10.04 3.24 -7.60
N ALA A 85 9.75 4.48 -7.96
CA ALA A 85 9.09 5.44 -7.10
C ALA A 85 7.78 5.90 -7.74
N LEU A 86 6.69 5.87 -6.99
CA LEU A 86 5.39 6.34 -7.40
C LEU A 86 4.94 7.49 -6.51
N HIS A 87 4.36 8.51 -7.12
CA HIS A 87 3.55 9.51 -6.42
C HIS A 87 2.09 9.17 -6.66
N THR A 88 1.33 8.96 -5.58
CA THR A 88 -0.06 8.52 -5.65
C THR A 88 -0.97 9.39 -4.78
N PHE A 89 -2.24 9.42 -5.18
CA PHE A 89 -3.32 9.96 -4.36
C PHE A 89 -4.39 8.88 -4.22
N SER A 90 -4.74 8.54 -2.99
CA SER A 90 -5.77 7.57 -2.68
C SER A 90 -7.01 8.24 -2.13
N SER A 91 -8.18 7.74 -2.54
CA SER A 91 -9.49 8.19 -2.05
C SER A 91 -10.36 6.99 -1.71
N ALA A 92 -11.15 7.10 -0.65
CA ALA A 92 -11.95 5.99 -0.17
C ALA A 92 -13.19 6.41 0.59
N GLU A 93 -14.20 5.56 0.52
CA GLU A 93 -15.32 5.57 1.47
C GLU A 93 -15.06 4.55 2.55
N THR A 94 -15.08 4.99 3.81
CA THR A 94 -14.94 4.11 4.98
C THR A 94 -16.23 4.04 5.79
N ASP A 95 -16.27 3.17 6.79
CA ASP A 95 -17.34 3.17 7.80
C ASP A 95 -17.30 4.40 8.73
N VAL A 96 -16.16 5.10 8.79
CA VAL A 96 -15.97 6.34 9.54
C VAL A 96 -15.91 7.61 8.68
N GLY A 97 -16.32 7.51 7.41
CA GLY A 97 -16.46 8.62 6.47
C GLY A 97 -15.44 8.63 5.35
N HIS A 98 -15.41 9.73 4.60
CA HIS A 98 -14.51 9.91 3.47
C HIS A 98 -13.04 10.04 3.93
N PHE A 99 -12.14 9.38 3.21
CA PHE A 99 -10.70 9.38 3.46
C PHE A 99 -9.93 9.68 2.18
N GLU A 100 -8.94 10.57 2.28
CA GLU A 100 -8.01 10.89 1.20
C GLU A 100 -6.58 10.97 1.73
N MET A 101 -5.62 10.54 0.91
CA MET A 101 -4.21 10.53 1.28
C MET A 101 -3.30 10.66 0.06
N GLU A 102 -2.36 11.59 0.13
CA GLU A 102 -1.22 11.66 -0.79
C GLU A 102 -0.09 10.78 -0.26
N THR A 103 0.53 9.98 -1.13
CA THR A 103 1.55 9.00 -0.72
C THR A 103 2.67 8.91 -1.76
N MET A 104 3.89 8.65 -1.29
CA MET A 104 4.99 8.17 -2.12
C MET A 104 5.23 6.68 -1.86
N TRP A 105 5.23 5.86 -2.90
CA TRP A 105 5.59 4.43 -2.82
C TRP A 105 6.97 4.22 -3.40
N PHE A 106 7.86 3.61 -2.64
CA PHE A 106 9.17 3.17 -3.08
C PHE A 106 9.16 1.65 -3.12
N LEU A 107 9.30 1.10 -4.31
CA LEU A 107 9.29 -0.32 -4.58
C LEU A 107 10.72 -0.78 -4.87
N THR A 108 11.11 -1.90 -4.26
CA THR A 108 12.25 -2.71 -4.70
C THR A 108 11.70 -4.02 -5.25
N PHE A 109 12.16 -4.40 -6.43
CA PHE A 109 11.77 -5.63 -7.12
C PHE A 109 12.85 -6.71 -6.97
N ASN A 110 12.47 -7.95 -7.26
CA ASN A 110 13.44 -9.02 -7.50
C ASN A 110 14.18 -8.82 -8.84
N GLU A 111 15.23 -9.63 -9.09
CA GLU A 111 16.13 -9.49 -10.25
C GLU A 111 15.43 -9.45 -11.61
N ASP A 112 14.33 -10.19 -11.79
CA ASP A 112 13.60 -10.21 -13.06
C ASP A 112 12.45 -9.19 -13.14
N GLY A 113 12.19 -8.43 -12.08
CA GLY A 113 11.14 -7.41 -12.02
C GLY A 113 9.72 -7.97 -11.90
N THR A 114 9.54 -9.25 -11.55
CA THR A 114 8.23 -9.91 -11.51
C THR A 114 7.60 -9.98 -10.12
N LYS A 115 8.36 -9.69 -9.05
CA LYS A 115 7.89 -9.65 -7.66
C LYS A 115 8.37 -8.40 -6.92
N ILE A 116 7.57 -7.97 -5.95
CA ILE A 116 7.91 -6.87 -5.02
C ILE A 116 8.61 -7.48 -3.81
N GLN A 117 9.83 -7.03 -3.53
CA GLN A 117 10.63 -7.44 -2.37
C GLN A 117 10.55 -6.44 -1.23
N VAL A 118 10.46 -5.15 -1.53
CA VAL A 118 10.29 -4.11 -0.51
C VAL A 118 9.23 -3.13 -0.99
N LEU A 119 8.30 -2.80 -0.11
CA LEU A 119 7.43 -1.64 -0.24
C LEU A 119 7.74 -0.68 0.92
N THR A 120 8.19 0.52 0.60
CA THR A 120 8.28 1.61 1.56
C THR A 120 7.29 2.70 1.17
N GLU A 121 6.39 3.05 2.07
CA GLU A 121 5.38 4.09 1.85
C GLU A 121 5.67 5.30 2.73
N LEU A 122 5.84 6.47 2.13
CA LEU A 122 5.80 7.74 2.84
C LEU A 122 4.40 8.33 2.68
N VAL A 123 3.62 8.25 3.76
CA VAL A 123 2.22 8.69 3.78
C VAL A 123 2.09 10.10 4.34
N ASP A 124 1.00 10.77 3.97
CA ASP A 124 0.54 11.94 4.72
C ASP A 124 0.13 11.53 6.14
N SER A 125 1.00 11.84 7.10
CA SER A 125 0.82 11.47 8.50
C SER A 125 -0.43 12.10 9.11
N ARG A 126 -0.88 13.25 8.60
CA ARG A 126 -2.08 13.91 9.10
C ARG A 126 -3.31 13.10 8.69
N SER A 127 -3.43 12.75 7.42
CA SER A 127 -4.54 11.92 6.92
C SER A 127 -4.65 10.59 7.66
N VAL A 128 -3.51 9.93 7.91
CA VAL A 128 -3.47 8.69 8.68
C VAL A 128 -3.94 8.91 10.12
N ALA A 129 -3.41 9.91 10.83
CA ALA A 129 -3.81 10.20 12.20
C ALA A 129 -5.32 10.48 12.32
N GLU A 130 -5.87 11.30 11.43
CA GLU A 130 -7.30 11.65 11.40
C GLU A 130 -8.18 10.41 11.15
N LEU A 131 -7.76 9.45 10.31
CA LEU A 131 -8.47 8.19 10.11
C LEU A 131 -8.51 7.35 11.40
N PHE A 132 -7.35 7.16 12.04
CA PHE A 132 -7.25 6.35 13.25
C PHE A 132 -8.04 6.94 14.43
N GLU A 133 -8.09 8.26 14.57
CA GLU A 133 -8.93 8.93 15.56
C GLU A 133 -10.42 8.62 15.33
N LYS A 134 -10.88 8.66 14.08
CA LYS A 134 -12.27 8.35 13.73
C LYS A 134 -12.62 6.87 13.98
N ILE A 135 -11.74 5.93 13.60
CA ILE A 135 -11.91 4.49 13.87
C ILE A 135 -12.02 4.24 15.39
N LYS A 136 -11.15 4.87 16.19
CA LYS A 136 -11.18 4.73 17.64
C LYS A 136 -12.47 5.27 18.24
N ALA A 137 -12.90 6.46 17.81
CA ALA A 137 -14.15 7.07 18.28
C ALA A 137 -15.40 6.21 17.96
N GLN A 138 -15.41 5.51 16.83
CA GLN A 138 -16.48 4.59 16.46
C GLN A 138 -16.51 3.35 17.37
N GLY A 139 -15.35 2.81 17.73
CA GLY A 139 -15.22 1.68 18.67
C GLY A 139 -15.62 2.02 20.11
N GLU A 140 -15.62 3.31 20.48
CA GLU A 140 -16.02 3.82 21.80
C GLU A 140 -17.52 4.16 21.89
N GLN A 141 -18.28 4.16 20.79
CA GLN A 141 -19.72 4.38 20.84
C GLN A 141 -20.44 3.11 21.36
N PRO A 142 -21.29 3.22 22.40
CA PRO A 142 -22.16 2.11 22.78
C PRO A 142 -23.06 1.80 21.59
N LYS A 143 -23.08 0.53 21.16
CA LYS A 143 -24.10 0.03 20.24
C LYS A 143 -25.47 0.35 20.88
N ALA A 144 -26.21 1.26 20.24
CA ALA A 144 -27.59 1.58 20.60
C ALA A 144 -28.51 0.38 20.34
#